data_AF-A0AAU7ATS6-F1
#
_entry.id   AF-A0AAU7ATS6-F1
#
_cell.length_a   1.000
_cell.length_b   1.000
_cell.length_c   1.000
_cell.angle_alpha   90.00
_cell.angle_beta   90.00
_cell.angle_gamma   90.00
#
_symmetry.space_group_name_H-M   'P 1'
#
loop_
_entity.id
_entity.type
_entity.pdbx_description
1 polymer ?
#
loop_
_entity_poly.entity_id
_entity_poly.type
_entity_poly.pdbx_seq_one_letter_code
_entity_poly.pdbx_strand_id
1 'polypeptide(L)'
;MPSRSALPRCVAQILGCAVHEVPPADEGADPIAWTGAWLGRRGLTLVPVPDAPSFGFGGPWIARLADGRFVVRFGAPESDTIDDPDGGAAADVVAGWTVVPLDLAAWTPPAVREPTAGHIEAVLVFAEPTGPATAVAAVLAVPGRGLEGDRYWAGTGSMGGTERPGMQLTLVAAEDLEELGIPADVARRNIVTRGVDLDALIGREFRAGDVVLVGRRRCEPCAHLQRLSGDRPVLRPLVHRGGLRADVVTGGTLRPGDAVVPR
;
A
#
# COMPACT_ATOMS: atom_id res chain seq x y z
N MET A 1 21.52 -25.29 -6.67
CA MET A 1 20.77 -24.94 -7.90
C MET A 1 19.71 -23.92 -7.49
N PRO A 2 19.75 -22.67 -7.99
CA PRO A 2 18.75 -21.69 -7.60
C PRO A 2 17.37 -22.18 -8.07
N SER A 3 16.39 -22.13 -7.17
CA SER A 3 14.98 -22.49 -7.41
C SER A 3 14.51 -21.88 -8.74
N ARG A 4 14.33 -22.73 -9.77
CA ARG A 4 13.68 -22.36 -11.04
C ARG A 4 12.18 -22.02 -10.84
N SER A 5 11.65 -22.04 -9.61
CA SER A 5 10.21 -22.14 -9.31
C SER A 5 9.50 -20.85 -8.89
N ALA A 6 10.19 -19.72 -8.81
CA ALA A 6 9.61 -18.48 -8.29
C ALA A 6 8.81 -17.67 -9.33
N LEU A 7 9.26 -17.58 -10.59
CA LEU A 7 8.66 -16.66 -11.57
C LEU A 7 7.19 -16.98 -11.91
N PRO A 8 6.79 -18.24 -12.20
CA PRO A 8 5.38 -18.57 -12.43
C PRO A 8 4.49 -18.24 -11.23
N ARG A 9 5.00 -18.39 -10.00
CA ARG A 9 4.27 -18.00 -8.78
C ARG A 9 4.07 -16.49 -8.70
N CYS A 10 5.11 -15.69 -8.98
CA CYS A 10 4.98 -14.24 -9.04
C CYS A 10 3.94 -13.80 -10.07
N VAL A 11 3.97 -14.39 -11.27
CA VAL A 11 3.00 -14.08 -12.33
C VAL A 11 1.59 -14.48 -11.92
N ALA A 12 1.40 -15.70 -11.42
CA ALA A 12 0.09 -16.18 -10.97
C ALA A 12 -0.50 -15.27 -9.90
N GLN A 13 0.34 -14.84 -8.95
CA GLN A 13 -0.05 -13.89 -7.92
C GLN A 13 -0.47 -12.53 -8.49
N ILE A 14 0.29 -11.96 -9.43
CA ILE A 14 -0.06 -10.67 -10.07
C ILE A 14 -1.36 -10.78 -10.85
N LEU A 15 -1.59 -11.91 -11.53
CA LEU A 15 -2.80 -12.16 -12.31
C LEU A 15 -4.00 -12.60 -11.46
N GLY A 16 -3.79 -12.91 -10.17
CA GLY A 16 -4.83 -13.46 -9.30
C GLY A 16 -5.33 -14.85 -9.74
N CYS A 17 -4.50 -15.64 -10.42
CA CYS A 17 -4.85 -16.99 -10.89
C CYS A 17 -4.08 -18.08 -10.13
N ALA A 18 -4.43 -19.35 -10.36
CA ALA A 18 -3.74 -20.46 -9.73
C ALA A 18 -2.36 -20.70 -10.37
N VAL A 19 -1.36 -21.08 -9.56
CA VAL A 19 0.04 -21.25 -10.02
C VAL A 19 0.15 -22.24 -11.19
N HIS A 20 -0.62 -23.32 -11.18
CA HIS A 20 -0.59 -24.34 -12.24
C HIS A 20 -1.11 -23.83 -13.59
N GLU A 21 -1.84 -22.70 -13.61
CA GLU A 21 -2.26 -22.03 -14.84
C GLU A 21 -1.11 -21.27 -15.51
N VAL A 22 -0.03 -20.99 -14.77
CA VAL A 22 1.19 -20.35 -15.28
C VAL A 22 2.27 -21.43 -15.46
N PRO A 23 2.52 -21.87 -16.70
CA PRO A 23 3.51 -22.90 -16.97
C PRO A 23 4.94 -22.37 -16.71
N PRO A 24 5.86 -23.25 -16.27
CA PRO A 24 7.27 -22.89 -16.14
C PRO A 24 7.92 -22.74 -17.52
N ALA A 25 9.02 -21.97 -17.60
CA ALA A 25 9.80 -21.86 -18.81
C ALA A 25 10.39 -23.21 -19.24
N ASP A 26 10.44 -23.44 -20.55
CA ASP A 26 11.05 -24.64 -21.13
C ASP A 26 12.52 -24.76 -20.71
N GLU A 27 13.02 -26.00 -20.66
CA GLU A 27 14.39 -26.24 -20.26
C GLU A 27 15.40 -25.52 -21.19
N GLY A 28 16.25 -24.69 -20.61
CA GLY A 28 17.26 -23.91 -21.35
C GLY A 28 16.74 -22.59 -21.93
N ALA A 29 15.44 -22.30 -21.87
CA ALA A 29 14.90 -21.01 -22.26
C ALA A 29 15.20 -19.91 -21.23
N ASP A 30 15.31 -18.66 -21.69
CA ASP A 30 15.31 -17.51 -20.78
C ASP A 30 13.92 -17.37 -20.12
N PRO A 31 13.82 -17.41 -18.78
CA PRO A 31 12.53 -17.42 -18.11
C PRO A 31 11.67 -16.18 -18.39
N ILE A 32 12.29 -15.01 -18.56
CA ILE A 32 11.57 -13.75 -18.77
C ILE A 32 11.02 -13.68 -20.20
N ALA A 33 11.85 -13.94 -21.21
CA ALA A 33 11.44 -13.95 -22.60
C ALA A 33 10.33 -14.97 -22.85
N TRP A 34 10.48 -16.17 -22.29
CA TRP A 34 9.49 -17.23 -22.40
C TRP A 34 8.15 -16.84 -21.74
N THR A 35 8.21 -16.30 -20.51
CA THR A 35 7.02 -15.83 -19.79
C THR A 35 6.34 -14.68 -20.52
N GLY A 36 7.11 -13.76 -21.11
CA GLY A 36 6.59 -12.68 -21.94
C GLY A 36 5.82 -13.19 -23.16
N ALA A 37 6.35 -14.21 -23.86
CA ALA A 37 5.66 -14.84 -24.98
C ALA A 37 4.35 -15.54 -24.54
N TRP A 38 4.34 -16.18 -23.38
CA TRP A 38 3.13 -16.79 -22.81
C TRP A 38 2.09 -15.75 -22.39
N LEU A 39 2.50 -14.64 -21.78
CA LEU A 39 1.65 -13.49 -21.45
C LEU A 39 1.05 -12.83 -22.69
N GLY A 40 1.80 -12.80 -23.79
CA GLY A 40 1.34 -12.24 -25.06
C GLY A 40 0.04 -12.89 -25.58
N ARG A 41 -0.15 -14.19 -25.34
CA ARG A 41 -1.40 -14.91 -25.67
C ARG A 41 -2.62 -14.44 -24.87
N ARG A 42 -2.40 -13.66 -23.82
CA ARG A 42 -3.41 -13.06 -22.94
C ARG A 42 -3.50 -11.54 -23.10
N GLY A 43 -2.85 -10.98 -24.13
CA GLY A 43 -2.80 -9.53 -24.34
C GLY A 43 -2.01 -8.80 -23.26
N LEU A 44 -1.03 -9.46 -22.62
CA LEU A 44 -0.16 -8.91 -21.60
C LEU A 44 1.31 -9.01 -22.03
N THR A 45 2.18 -8.24 -21.39
CA THR A 45 3.64 -8.34 -21.58
C THR A 45 4.40 -8.00 -20.30
N LEU A 46 5.68 -8.35 -20.25
CA LEU A 46 6.62 -7.91 -19.21
C LEU A 46 7.41 -6.72 -19.74
N VAL A 47 7.30 -5.58 -19.06
CA VAL A 47 8.13 -4.40 -19.33
C VAL A 47 9.23 -4.33 -18.29
N PRO A 48 10.52 -4.28 -18.69
CA PRO A 48 11.62 -4.14 -17.76
C PRO A 48 11.53 -2.79 -17.05
N VAL A 49 11.82 -2.81 -15.75
CA VAL A 49 11.85 -1.65 -14.90
C VAL A 49 13.25 -1.02 -14.96
N PRO A 50 13.39 0.27 -15.32
CA PRO A 50 14.64 0.97 -15.19
C PRO A 50 14.99 1.19 -13.72
N ASP A 51 16.25 0.98 -13.35
CA ASP A 51 16.77 1.16 -11.98
C ASP A 51 15.93 0.44 -10.91
N ALA A 52 15.74 -0.87 -11.07
CA ALA A 52 14.94 -1.70 -10.18
C ALA A 52 15.21 -1.53 -8.67
N PRO A 53 16.44 -1.29 -8.18
CA PRO A 53 16.69 -1.04 -6.75
C PRO A 53 15.97 0.21 -6.20
N SER A 54 15.82 1.25 -7.01
CA SER A 54 15.17 2.50 -6.63
C SER A 54 13.73 2.61 -7.15
N PHE A 55 13.24 1.59 -7.86
CA PHE A 55 11.94 1.65 -8.51
C PHE A 55 10.78 1.67 -7.52
N GLY A 56 9.89 2.62 -7.76
CA GLY A 56 8.64 2.78 -7.03
C GLY A 56 7.44 2.64 -7.96
N PHE A 57 6.53 1.74 -7.63
CA PHE A 57 5.30 1.54 -8.39
C PHE A 57 4.11 1.28 -7.46
N GLY A 58 3.00 2.00 -7.67
CA GLY A 58 1.81 1.85 -6.84
C GLY A 58 1.09 0.50 -7.00
N GLY A 59 1.48 -0.31 -7.99
CA GLY A 59 0.99 -1.67 -8.20
C GLY A 59 2.05 -2.74 -7.93
N PRO A 60 1.70 -4.02 -8.17
CA PRO A 60 2.65 -5.11 -8.05
C PRO A 60 3.65 -5.11 -9.21
N TRP A 61 4.89 -5.49 -8.91
CA TRP A 61 5.91 -5.76 -9.91
C TRP A 61 6.79 -6.94 -9.47
N ILE A 62 7.44 -7.58 -10.44
CA ILE A 62 8.31 -8.73 -10.21
C ILE A 62 9.74 -8.22 -10.05
N ALA A 63 10.37 -8.51 -8.92
CA ALA A 63 11.79 -8.25 -8.71
C ALA A 63 12.58 -9.55 -8.79
N ARG A 64 13.77 -9.49 -9.38
CA ARG A 64 14.78 -10.54 -9.24
C ARG A 64 15.81 -10.11 -8.21
N LEU A 65 16.09 -11.00 -7.27
CA LEU A 65 17.07 -10.79 -6.21
C LEU A 65 18.47 -11.26 -6.64
N ALA A 66 19.51 -10.79 -5.95
CA ALA A 66 20.90 -11.14 -6.21
C ALA A 66 21.19 -12.64 -6.09
N ASP A 67 20.42 -13.36 -5.27
CA ASP A 67 20.49 -14.82 -5.12
C ASP A 67 19.74 -15.60 -6.23
N GLY A 68 19.15 -14.89 -7.18
CA GLY A 68 18.46 -15.44 -8.34
C GLY A 68 16.96 -15.72 -8.16
N ARG A 69 16.41 -15.53 -6.95
CA ARG A 69 14.96 -15.68 -6.71
C ARG A 69 14.16 -14.55 -7.34
N PHE A 70 12.89 -14.84 -7.61
CA PHE A 70 11.90 -13.84 -8.03
C PHE A 70 10.91 -13.60 -6.89
N VAL A 71 10.56 -12.34 -6.65
CA VAL A 71 9.59 -11.95 -5.61
C VAL A 71 8.61 -10.94 -6.18
N VAL A 72 7.42 -10.85 -5.56
CA VAL A 72 6.48 -9.77 -5.86
C VAL A 72 6.76 -8.61 -4.91
N ARG A 73 6.94 -7.43 -5.47
CA ARG A 73 7.10 -6.17 -4.74
C ARG A 73 5.85 -5.33 -4.93
N PHE A 74 5.50 -4.55 -3.91
CA PHE A 74 4.45 -3.54 -3.99
C PHE A 74 4.95 -2.20 -3.47
N GLY A 75 4.49 -1.12 -4.10
CA GLY A 75 4.60 0.24 -3.58
C GLY A 75 5.79 1.04 -4.10
N ALA A 76 5.78 2.33 -3.74
CA ALA A 76 6.91 3.25 -3.90
C ALA A 76 8.15 2.70 -3.16
N PRO A 77 9.38 3.22 -3.38
CA PRO A 77 10.62 2.64 -2.84
C PRO A 77 10.61 2.56 -1.30
N GLU A 78 9.74 3.34 -0.67
CA GLU A 78 9.47 3.43 0.78
C GLU A 78 8.69 2.24 1.36
N SER A 79 8.00 1.48 0.51
CA SER A 79 7.22 0.31 0.85
C SER A 79 8.08 -0.91 0.57
N ASP A 80 8.84 -1.38 1.56
CA ASP A 80 9.57 -2.66 1.52
C ASP A 80 8.64 -3.88 1.45
N THR A 81 7.46 -3.75 0.87
CA THR A 81 6.48 -4.83 0.73
C THR A 81 7.00 -5.84 -0.25
N ILE A 82 7.65 -6.86 0.30
CA ILE A 82 8.14 -8.04 -0.39
C ILE A 82 7.19 -9.18 -0.02
N ASP A 83 6.55 -9.75 -1.03
CA ASP A 83 5.94 -11.07 -0.93
C ASP A 83 6.84 -12.05 -1.69
N ASP A 84 7.55 -12.87 -0.93
CA ASP A 84 8.45 -13.88 -1.45
C ASP A 84 7.71 -15.23 -1.52
N PRO A 85 7.35 -15.71 -2.72
CA PRO A 85 6.56 -16.93 -2.84
C PRO A 85 7.30 -18.19 -2.36
N ASP A 86 8.63 -18.15 -2.34
CA ASP A 86 9.47 -19.28 -1.96
C ASP A 86 9.92 -19.19 -0.48
N GLY A 87 9.73 -18.02 0.16
CA GLY A 87 10.23 -17.72 1.49
C GLY A 87 11.77 -17.56 1.51
N GLY A 88 12.28 -16.64 2.32
CA GLY A 88 13.73 -16.53 2.53
C GLY A 88 14.16 -15.21 3.14
N ALA A 89 15.48 -15.11 3.37
CA ALA A 89 16.09 -13.90 3.88
C ALA A 89 16.04 -12.77 2.84
N ALA A 90 16.11 -11.53 3.31
CA ALA A 90 16.22 -10.37 2.44
C ALA A 90 17.50 -10.45 1.58
N ALA A 91 17.37 -10.12 0.30
CA ALA A 91 18.49 -10.00 -0.64
C ALA A 91 18.25 -8.79 -1.55
N ASP A 92 19.33 -8.27 -2.13
CA ASP A 92 19.29 -7.06 -2.94
C ASP A 92 18.54 -7.28 -4.25
N VAL A 93 17.74 -6.30 -4.66
CA VAL A 93 17.08 -6.28 -5.97
C VAL A 93 18.11 -5.98 -7.05
N VAL A 94 18.16 -6.79 -8.11
CA VAL A 94 19.11 -6.62 -9.23
C VAL A 94 18.43 -6.38 -10.57
N ALA A 95 17.15 -6.73 -10.71
CA ALA A 95 16.34 -6.46 -11.89
C ALA A 95 14.85 -6.47 -11.55
N GLY A 96 14.00 -5.91 -12.41
CA GLY A 96 12.56 -5.88 -12.20
C GLY A 96 11.75 -5.79 -13.49
N TRP A 97 10.50 -6.24 -13.42
CA TRP A 97 9.53 -6.20 -14.52
C TRP A 97 8.12 -5.92 -14.02
N THR A 98 7.35 -5.15 -14.78
CA THR A 98 5.92 -4.95 -14.55
C THR A 98 5.13 -5.71 -15.60
N VAL A 99 4.04 -6.37 -15.18
CA VAL A 99 3.07 -6.96 -16.10
C VAL A 99 2.11 -5.86 -16.55
N VAL A 100 2.01 -5.63 -17.86
CA VAL A 100 1.16 -4.57 -18.43
C VAL A 100 0.32 -5.10 -19.59
N PRO A 101 -0.86 -4.50 -19.86
CA PRO A 101 -1.59 -4.75 -21.10
C PRO A 101 -0.75 -4.41 -22.33
N LEU A 102 -0.80 -5.28 -23.34
CA LEU A 102 -0.16 -5.06 -24.64
C LEU A 102 -0.86 -3.96 -25.42
N ASP A 103 -2.19 -3.91 -25.30
CA ASP A 103 -3.04 -2.86 -25.87
C ASP A 103 -3.67 -2.07 -24.72
N LEU A 104 -3.08 -0.93 -24.40
CA LEU A 104 -3.60 -0.01 -23.38
C LEU A 104 -4.94 0.62 -23.78
N ALA A 105 -5.24 0.72 -25.09
CA ALA A 105 -6.51 1.27 -25.55
C ALA A 105 -7.67 0.27 -25.36
N ALA A 106 -7.37 -1.03 -25.39
CA ALA A 106 -8.33 -2.10 -25.09
C ALA A 106 -8.49 -2.35 -23.58
N TRP A 107 -7.56 -1.87 -22.74
CA TRP A 107 -7.68 -1.99 -21.29
C TRP A 107 -8.83 -1.11 -20.78
N THR A 108 -9.78 -1.72 -20.09
CA THR A 108 -10.88 -0.99 -19.45
C THR A 108 -10.50 -0.71 -18.00
N PRO A 109 -10.13 0.54 -17.65
CA PRO A 109 -9.82 0.88 -16.27
C PRO A 109 -11.10 0.75 -15.40
N PRO A 110 -10.95 0.42 -14.11
CA PRO A 110 -12.07 0.46 -13.20
C PRO A 110 -12.67 1.86 -13.16
N ALA A 111 -14.01 1.93 -13.04
CA ALA A 111 -14.71 3.20 -12.93
C ALA A 111 -14.24 3.96 -11.68
N VAL A 112 -13.99 5.26 -11.83
CA VAL A 112 -13.74 6.14 -10.68
C VAL A 112 -15.03 6.18 -9.86
N ARG A 113 -14.93 5.77 -8.60
CA ARG A 113 -16.07 5.77 -7.67
C ARG A 113 -16.29 7.18 -7.16
N GLU A 114 -17.54 7.56 -6.95
CA GLU A 114 -17.84 8.82 -6.27
C GLU A 114 -17.62 8.66 -4.76
N PRO A 115 -17.03 9.68 -4.10
CA PRO A 115 -16.83 9.66 -2.67
C PRO A 115 -18.15 9.53 -1.90
N THR A 116 -18.15 8.70 -0.86
CA THR A 116 -19.28 8.57 0.07
C THR A 116 -19.02 9.36 1.35
N ALA A 117 -20.10 9.88 1.93
CA ALA A 117 -20.05 10.50 3.25
C ALA A 117 -20.16 9.43 4.35
N GLY A 118 -19.43 9.65 5.44
CA GLY A 118 -19.40 8.76 6.59
C GLY A 118 -18.99 9.50 7.86
N HIS A 119 -18.32 8.83 8.77
CA HIS A 119 -17.84 9.44 10.01
C HIS A 119 -16.52 8.84 10.50
N ILE A 120 -15.84 9.55 11.39
CA ILE A 120 -14.73 9.02 12.16
C ILE A 120 -15.26 8.06 13.21
N GLU A 121 -14.82 6.81 13.18
CA GLU A 121 -15.14 5.82 14.21
C GLU A 121 -14.16 5.90 15.38
N ALA A 122 -12.87 6.08 15.09
CA ALA A 122 -11.83 6.18 16.11
C ALA A 122 -10.70 7.12 15.69
N VAL A 123 -10.06 7.72 16.69
CA VAL A 123 -8.86 8.53 16.55
C VAL A 123 -7.75 7.90 17.38
N LEU A 124 -6.63 7.61 16.72
CA LEU A 124 -5.46 6.94 17.28
C LEU A 124 -4.23 7.84 17.13
N VAL A 125 -3.49 8.00 18.21
CA VAL A 125 -2.20 8.71 18.26
C VAL A 125 -1.09 7.72 18.57
N PHE A 126 0.01 7.82 17.81
CA PHE A 126 1.20 7.00 18.02
C PHE A 126 2.37 7.90 18.41
N ALA A 127 2.56 8.16 19.70
CA ALA A 127 3.61 9.07 20.18
C ALA A 127 5.02 8.65 19.78
N GLU A 128 5.26 7.34 19.66
CA GLU A 128 6.55 6.76 19.30
C GLU A 128 6.46 5.90 18.03
N PRO A 129 7.56 5.78 17.26
CA PRO A 129 7.58 5.02 16.00
C PRO A 129 7.08 3.59 16.12
N THR A 130 7.53 2.90 17.17
CA THR A 130 7.20 1.50 17.47
C THR A 130 6.29 1.35 18.69
N GLY A 131 5.85 2.47 19.28
CA GLY A 131 5.01 2.49 20.48
C GLY A 131 3.57 2.07 20.20
N PRO A 132 2.79 1.79 21.27
CA PRO A 132 1.39 1.40 21.17
C PRO A 132 0.52 2.55 20.62
N ALA A 133 -0.63 2.19 20.05
CA ALA A 133 -1.66 3.16 19.72
C ALA A 133 -2.35 3.64 21.00
N THR A 134 -2.63 4.93 21.09
CA THR A 134 -3.53 5.49 22.10
C THR A 134 -4.79 5.98 21.44
N ALA A 135 -5.93 5.40 21.79
CA ALA A 135 -7.23 5.93 21.38
C ALA A 135 -7.54 7.21 22.18
N VAL A 136 -7.93 8.27 21.49
CA VAL A 136 -8.21 9.59 22.08
C VAL A 136 -9.60 10.08 21.71
N ALA A 137 -10.23 10.82 22.62
CA ALA A 137 -11.55 11.41 22.37
C ALA A 137 -11.48 12.66 21.48
N ALA A 138 -10.30 13.27 21.37
CA ALA A 138 -10.05 14.44 20.54
C ALA A 138 -8.55 14.57 20.24
N VAL A 139 -8.20 15.11 19.07
CA VAL A 139 -6.81 15.46 18.72
C VAL A 139 -6.78 16.72 17.85
N LEU A 140 -5.79 17.58 18.06
CA LEU A 140 -5.57 18.76 17.22
C LEU A 140 -4.81 18.36 15.94
N ALA A 141 -5.39 18.68 14.78
CA ALA A 141 -4.73 18.57 13.49
C ALA A 141 -4.23 19.96 13.05
N VAL A 142 -2.94 20.07 12.70
CA VAL A 142 -2.31 21.34 12.29
C VAL A 142 -1.72 21.24 10.89
N PRO A 143 -2.03 22.20 9.99
CA PRO A 143 -1.44 22.28 8.66
C PRO A 143 0.08 22.20 8.70
N GLY A 144 0.65 21.33 7.88
CA GLY A 144 2.09 21.16 7.76
C GLY A 144 2.74 20.35 8.89
N ARG A 145 2.00 19.96 9.94
CA ARG A 145 2.54 19.21 11.11
C ARG A 145 1.81 17.90 11.40
N GLY A 146 0.56 17.76 10.98
CA GLY A 146 -0.23 16.57 11.28
C GLY A 146 -0.90 16.64 12.66
N LEU A 147 -0.95 15.50 13.36
CA LEU A 147 -1.68 15.38 14.62
C LEU A 147 -0.80 15.66 15.84
N GLU A 148 -1.27 16.53 16.73
CA GLU A 148 -0.59 16.83 17.98
C GLU A 148 -0.35 15.56 18.81
N GLY A 149 0.90 15.35 19.23
CA GLY A 149 1.32 14.19 20.00
C GLY A 149 1.62 12.93 19.18
N ASP A 150 1.47 12.96 17.85
CA ASP A 150 1.86 11.84 16.99
C ASP A 150 3.35 11.86 16.64
N ARG A 151 3.94 10.70 16.36
CA ARG A 151 5.35 10.54 15.97
C ARG A 151 5.75 11.41 14.77
N TYR A 152 4.85 11.62 13.80
CA TYR A 152 5.16 12.44 12.64
C TYR A 152 5.15 13.93 12.96
N TRP A 153 4.37 14.36 13.95
CA TRP A 153 4.40 15.72 14.47
C TRP A 153 5.75 16.07 15.10
N ALA A 154 6.34 15.12 15.82
CA ALA A 154 7.66 15.28 16.44
C ALA A 154 8.83 15.08 15.45
N GLY A 155 8.55 14.75 14.17
CA GLY A 155 9.57 14.43 13.18
C GLY A 155 10.28 13.09 13.43
N THR A 156 9.79 12.27 14.36
CA THR A 156 10.42 11.00 14.76
C THR A 156 9.83 9.79 14.03
N GLY A 157 8.80 9.98 13.21
CA GLY A 157 8.15 8.91 12.49
C GLY A 157 9.10 8.12 11.57
N SER A 158 8.72 6.89 11.23
CA SER A 158 9.54 5.99 10.39
C SER A 158 9.87 6.54 9.00
N MET A 159 9.17 7.59 8.56
CA MET A 159 9.37 8.28 7.28
C MET A 159 9.97 9.69 7.45
N GLY A 160 10.46 10.03 8.64
CA GLY A 160 10.88 11.38 9.02
C GLY A 160 9.71 12.24 9.49
N GLY A 161 9.73 13.52 9.10
CA GLY A 161 8.68 14.49 9.41
C GLY A 161 7.59 14.60 8.34
N THR A 162 6.92 15.75 8.34
CA THR A 162 5.74 16.05 7.52
C THR A 162 6.04 16.90 6.28
N GLU A 163 7.31 16.99 5.89
CA GLU A 163 7.76 17.85 4.77
C GLU A 163 7.27 17.32 3.42
N ARG A 164 7.03 16.01 3.31
CA ARG A 164 6.57 15.36 2.09
C ARG A 164 5.03 15.24 2.09
N PRO A 165 4.37 15.40 0.94
CA PRO A 165 2.92 15.22 0.84
C PRO A 165 2.46 13.83 1.31
N GLY A 166 1.36 13.81 2.08
CA GLY A 166 0.74 12.59 2.60
C GLY A 166 1.48 11.98 3.79
N MET A 167 2.13 12.81 4.60
CA MET A 167 2.81 12.41 5.84
C MET A 167 2.13 12.94 7.10
N GLN A 168 1.17 13.86 6.98
CA GLN A 168 0.57 14.53 8.13
C GLN A 168 -0.51 13.69 8.82
N LEU A 169 -1.28 12.91 8.07
CA LEU A 169 -2.38 12.12 8.60
C LEU A 169 -2.64 10.87 7.76
N THR A 170 -3.05 9.80 8.43
CA THR A 170 -3.42 8.54 7.78
C THR A 170 -4.82 8.09 8.20
N LEU A 171 -5.59 7.56 7.26
CA LEU A 171 -6.94 7.04 7.47
C LEU A 171 -7.03 5.58 7.03
N VAL A 172 -7.99 4.83 7.58
CA VAL A 172 -8.36 3.48 7.14
C VAL A 172 -9.86 3.24 7.35
N ALA A 173 -10.47 2.47 6.46
CA ALA A 173 -11.87 2.10 6.57
C ALA A 173 -12.03 0.96 7.61
N ALA A 174 -12.99 1.10 8.53
CA ALA A 174 -13.31 0.07 9.51
C ALA A 174 -13.75 -1.23 8.80
N GLU A 175 -14.48 -1.10 7.70
CA GLU A 175 -14.95 -2.22 6.89
C GLU A 175 -13.79 -3.08 6.36
N ASP A 176 -12.69 -2.44 5.94
CA ASP A 176 -11.50 -3.18 5.49
C ASP A 176 -10.84 -3.94 6.65
N LEU A 177 -10.77 -3.32 7.82
CA LEU A 177 -10.17 -3.94 9.00
C LEU A 177 -10.99 -5.12 9.52
N GLU A 178 -12.31 -4.97 9.56
CA GLU A 178 -13.27 -5.99 9.99
C GLU A 178 -13.24 -7.21 9.08
N GLU A 179 -13.28 -7.00 7.76
CA GLU A 179 -13.24 -8.09 6.78
C GLU A 179 -11.93 -8.87 6.85
N LEU A 180 -10.81 -8.18 7.10
CA LEU A 180 -9.49 -8.79 7.21
C LEU A 180 -9.18 -9.34 8.60
N GLY A 181 -10.02 -9.08 9.60
CA GLY A 181 -9.76 -9.44 11.00
C GLY A 181 -8.51 -8.75 11.58
N ILE A 182 -8.18 -7.55 11.09
CA ILE A 182 -7.02 -6.77 11.54
C ILE A 182 -7.48 -5.69 12.53
N PRO A 183 -7.00 -5.70 13.79
CA PRO A 183 -7.30 -4.65 14.74
C PRO A 183 -6.81 -3.26 14.27
N ALA A 184 -7.54 -2.20 14.61
CA ALA A 184 -7.23 -0.84 14.15
C ALA A 184 -5.86 -0.31 14.60
N ASP A 185 -5.44 -0.64 15.81
CA ASP A 185 -4.12 -0.30 16.36
C ASP A 185 -2.98 -0.99 15.59
N VAL A 186 -3.23 -2.19 15.06
CA VAL A 186 -2.29 -2.98 14.27
C VAL A 186 -2.11 -2.40 12.87
N ALA A 187 -3.16 -1.85 12.27
CA ALA A 187 -3.05 -1.17 10.97
C ALA A 187 -2.19 0.11 11.03
N ARG A 188 -1.98 0.66 12.24
CA ARG A 188 -1.18 1.86 12.52
C ARG A 188 -1.60 3.06 11.66
N ARG A 189 -2.90 3.36 11.66
CA ARG A 189 -3.49 4.51 10.97
C ARG A 189 -4.12 5.43 12.00
N ASN A 190 -4.04 6.73 11.78
CA ASN A 190 -4.48 7.70 12.78
C ASN A 190 -6.00 7.77 12.90
N ILE A 191 -6.71 7.68 11.79
CA ILE A 191 -8.17 7.83 11.75
C ILE A 191 -8.77 6.54 11.23
N VAL A 192 -9.69 5.95 11.99
CA VAL A 192 -10.57 4.90 11.50
C VAL A 192 -11.87 5.57 11.06
N THR A 193 -12.30 5.31 9.84
CA THR A 193 -13.55 5.86 9.27
C THR A 193 -14.54 4.76 8.98
N ARG A 194 -15.84 5.08 9.00
CA ARG A 194 -16.91 4.17 8.56
C ARG A 194 -17.82 4.83 7.54
N GLY A 195 -18.19 4.10 6.49
CA GLY A 195 -19.03 4.55 5.40
C GLY A 195 -18.34 5.46 4.38
N VAL A 196 -17.00 5.56 4.42
CA VAL A 196 -16.22 6.46 3.56
C VAL A 196 -15.43 5.64 2.54
N ASP A 197 -15.66 5.90 1.25
CA ASP A 197 -14.78 5.43 0.18
C ASP A 197 -13.49 6.26 0.16
N LEU A 198 -12.48 5.78 0.90
CA LEU A 198 -11.18 6.46 1.04
C LEU A 198 -10.39 6.53 -0.28
N ASP A 199 -10.59 5.58 -1.19
CA ASP A 199 -9.93 5.58 -2.50
C ASP A 199 -10.50 6.70 -3.39
N ALA A 200 -11.81 6.92 -3.33
CA ALA A 200 -12.46 8.01 -4.06
C ALA A 200 -12.02 9.41 -3.59
N LEU A 201 -11.45 9.53 -2.38
CA LEU A 201 -10.93 10.79 -1.83
C LEU A 201 -9.49 11.13 -2.30
N ILE A 202 -8.82 10.25 -3.04
CA ILE A 202 -7.48 10.52 -3.57
C ILE A 202 -7.54 11.71 -4.54
N GLY A 203 -6.70 12.72 -4.28
CA GLY A 203 -6.65 13.95 -5.07
C GLY A 203 -7.78 14.94 -4.79
N ARG A 204 -8.67 14.67 -3.82
CA ARG A 204 -9.81 15.52 -3.47
C ARG A 204 -9.68 16.10 -2.07
N GLU A 205 -10.25 17.29 -1.87
CA GLU A 205 -10.49 17.81 -0.52
C GLU A 205 -11.72 17.16 0.10
N PHE A 206 -11.67 16.96 1.41
CA PHE A 206 -12.80 16.52 2.20
C PHE A 206 -12.74 17.15 3.58
N ARG A 207 -13.89 17.24 4.23
CA ARG A 207 -14.00 17.76 5.59
C ARG A 207 -14.20 16.60 6.55
N ALA A 208 -13.46 16.58 7.65
CA ALA A 208 -13.63 15.69 8.77
C ALA A 208 -13.83 16.54 10.03
N GLY A 209 -15.07 16.62 10.52
CA GLY A 209 -15.41 17.58 11.58
C GLY A 209 -15.12 19.02 11.14
N ASP A 210 -14.31 19.75 11.90
CA ASP A 210 -13.91 21.13 11.54
C ASP A 210 -12.64 21.19 10.66
N VAL A 211 -12.00 20.04 10.42
CA VAL A 211 -10.72 19.95 9.69
C VAL A 211 -10.98 19.76 8.21
N VAL A 212 -10.23 20.48 7.37
CA VAL A 212 -10.19 20.22 5.93
C VAL A 212 -8.92 19.47 5.61
N LEU A 213 -9.07 18.34 4.93
CA LEU A 213 -8.00 17.43 4.52
C LEU A 213 -7.98 17.31 3.00
N VAL A 214 -6.83 16.99 2.43
CA VAL A 214 -6.69 16.58 1.03
C VAL A 214 -6.11 15.18 0.95
N GLY A 215 -6.82 14.27 0.28
CA GLY A 215 -6.33 12.91 0.03
C GLY A 215 -5.18 12.93 -0.97
N ARG A 216 -4.09 12.22 -0.68
CA ARG A 216 -2.88 12.23 -1.50
C ARG A 216 -2.67 10.94 -2.28
N ARG A 217 -2.66 9.82 -1.57
CA ARG A 217 -2.36 8.50 -2.14
C ARG A 217 -2.77 7.41 -1.16
N ARG A 218 -2.89 6.19 -1.66
CA ARG A 218 -3.06 5.00 -0.81
C ARG A 218 -1.95 4.90 0.23
N CYS A 219 -2.32 4.47 1.42
CA CYS A 219 -1.38 4.15 2.49
C CYS A 219 -1.03 2.66 2.44
N GLU A 220 -0.30 2.28 1.39
CA GLU A 220 0.14 0.88 1.22
C GLU A 220 0.94 0.40 2.44
N PRO A 221 0.77 -0.87 2.86
CA PRO A 221 1.54 -1.47 3.93
C PRO A 221 3.03 -1.55 3.55
N CYS A 222 3.90 -1.77 4.53
CA CYS A 222 5.35 -1.93 4.32
C CYS A 222 5.93 -3.01 5.25
N ALA A 223 7.14 -3.50 4.98
CA ALA A 223 7.77 -4.50 5.85
C ALA A 223 7.96 -4.03 7.29
N HIS A 224 8.12 -2.72 7.53
CA HIS A 224 8.15 -2.19 8.89
C HIS A 224 6.83 -2.44 9.64
N LEU A 225 5.68 -2.25 8.97
CA LEU A 225 4.37 -2.57 9.54
C LEU A 225 4.23 -4.07 9.85
N GLN A 226 4.70 -4.94 8.94
CA GLN A 226 4.70 -6.38 9.16
C GLN A 226 5.55 -6.78 10.37
N ARG A 227 6.75 -6.22 10.52
CA ARG A 227 7.62 -6.46 11.69
C ARG A 227 6.95 -6.06 13.01
N LEU A 228 6.22 -4.95 13.02
CA LEU A 228 5.47 -4.50 14.21
C LEU A 228 4.25 -5.38 14.52
N SER A 229 3.74 -6.12 13.54
CA SER A 229 2.55 -6.95 13.68
C SER A 229 2.86 -8.40 14.11
N GLY A 230 4.15 -8.72 14.28
CA GLY A 230 4.60 -10.08 14.61
C GLY A 230 4.18 -11.09 13.55
N ASP A 231 3.66 -12.24 14.01
CA ASP A 231 3.22 -13.35 13.16
C ASP A 231 1.88 -13.07 12.44
N ARG A 232 1.18 -11.97 12.77
CA ARG A 232 -0.07 -11.64 12.10
C ARG A 232 0.25 -11.15 10.67
N PRO A 233 -0.30 -11.80 9.62
CA PRO A 233 -0.12 -11.31 8.26
C PRO A 233 -0.90 -10.01 8.08
N VAL A 234 -0.20 -8.90 7.86
CA VAL A 234 -0.82 -7.59 7.58
C VAL A 234 -0.40 -7.02 6.25
N LEU A 235 0.78 -7.43 5.76
CA LEU A 235 1.40 -6.88 4.57
C LEU A 235 0.56 -7.15 3.32
N ARG A 236 0.30 -8.42 3.00
CA ARG A 236 -0.49 -8.80 1.83
C ARG A 236 -1.97 -8.45 1.98
N PRO A 237 -2.64 -8.70 3.13
CA PRO A 237 -4.06 -8.37 3.29
C PRO A 237 -4.39 -6.88 3.11
N LEU A 238 -3.49 -5.99 3.51
CA LEU A 238 -3.70 -4.54 3.41
C LEU A 238 -3.26 -3.93 2.07
N VAL A 239 -2.76 -4.72 1.12
CA VAL A 239 -2.44 -4.17 -0.23
C VAL A 239 -3.73 -3.60 -0.84
N HIS A 240 -3.67 -2.33 -1.25
CA HIS A 240 -4.80 -1.54 -1.75
C HIS A 240 -5.98 -1.36 -0.77
N ARG A 241 -5.84 -1.82 0.47
CA ARG A 241 -6.82 -1.70 1.58
C ARG A 241 -6.21 -1.05 2.83
N GLY A 242 -4.96 -0.57 2.72
CA GLY A 242 -4.23 0.08 3.80
C GLY A 242 -4.73 1.50 4.11
N GLY A 243 -5.72 1.99 3.37
CA GLY A 243 -6.37 3.28 3.57
C GLY A 243 -5.69 4.44 2.85
N LEU A 244 -5.83 5.66 3.38
CA LEU A 244 -5.49 6.91 2.70
C LEU A 244 -4.44 7.70 3.48
N ARG A 245 -3.46 8.26 2.75
CA ARG A 245 -2.58 9.33 3.25
C ARG A 245 -3.18 10.68 2.89
N ALA A 246 -3.23 11.59 3.86
CA ALA A 246 -3.80 12.92 3.69
C ALA A 246 -2.91 14.02 4.29
N ASP A 247 -3.08 15.24 3.80
CA ASP A 247 -2.50 16.44 4.39
C ASP A 247 -3.59 17.35 4.97
N VAL A 248 -3.25 18.07 6.03
CA VAL A 248 -4.14 19.05 6.66
C VAL A 248 -4.07 20.37 5.89
N VAL A 249 -5.20 20.77 5.32
CA VAL A 249 -5.37 22.03 4.59
C VAL A 249 -5.80 23.13 5.58
N THR A 250 -6.81 22.85 6.40
CA THR A 250 -7.27 23.74 7.47
C THR A 250 -7.31 22.95 8.76
N GLY A 251 -6.63 23.47 9.79
CA GLY A 251 -6.52 22.81 11.09
C GLY A 251 -7.80 22.89 11.91
N GLY A 252 -7.84 22.11 12.98
CA GLY A 252 -8.98 21.98 13.86
C GLY A 252 -8.88 20.72 14.72
N THR A 253 -9.92 20.42 15.47
CA THR A 253 -9.95 19.24 16.34
C THR A 253 -10.76 18.13 15.69
N LEU A 254 -10.17 16.94 15.57
CA LEU A 254 -10.83 15.71 15.13
C LEU A 254 -11.32 14.92 16.34
N ARG A 255 -12.52 14.34 16.25
CA ARG A 255 -13.15 13.52 17.29
C ARG A 255 -13.83 12.29 16.67
N PRO A 256 -13.92 11.16 17.40
CA PRO A 256 -14.88 10.11 17.07
C PRO A 256 -16.30 10.69 16.93
N GLY A 257 -17.03 10.24 15.91
CA GLY A 257 -18.35 10.72 15.52
C GLY A 257 -18.35 11.89 14.53
N ASP A 258 -17.20 12.55 14.29
CA ASP A 258 -17.13 13.64 13.33
C ASP A 258 -17.49 13.16 11.92
N ALA A 259 -18.38 13.90 11.25
CA ALA A 259 -18.77 13.61 9.88
C ALA A 259 -17.57 13.77 8.94
N VAL A 260 -17.40 12.81 8.04
CA VAL A 260 -16.44 12.83 6.94
C VAL A 260 -17.23 13.04 5.66
N VAL A 261 -17.07 14.21 5.05
CA VAL A 261 -17.85 14.62 3.88
C VAL A 261 -16.93 15.09 2.74
N PRO A 262 -17.12 14.61 1.51
CA PRO A 262 -16.44 15.14 0.33
C PRO A 262 -16.74 16.63 0.14
N ARG A 263 -15.78 17.41 -0.41
CA ARG A 263 -15.98 18.82 -0.76
C ARG A 263 -16.13 19.02 -2.27
#